data_AF-A0A4U8U932-F1
#
_entry.id   AF-A0A4U8U932-F1
#
_cell.length_a   1.000
_cell.length_b   1.000
_cell.length_c   1.000
_cell.angle_alpha   90.00
_cell.angle_beta   90.00
_cell.angle_gamma   90.00
#
_symmetry.space_group_name_H-M   'P 1'
#
loop_
_entity.id
_entity.type
_entity.pdbx_description
1 polymer ?
#
loop_
_entity_poly.entity_id
_entity_poly.type
_entity_poly.pdbx_seq_one_letter_code
_entity_poly.pdbx_strand_id
1 'polypeptide(L)'
;MCGILGTIPSSNTELFNRALTTIHHRGPDSNGVFHNENISFGHTRLKIVDLSNKAAQPMHFPLNIDNGGGGNPANRYSETAYKI
;
A
#
# COMPACT_ATOMS: atom_id res chain seq x y z
N MET A 1 -11.37 -12.25 -7.12
CA MET A 1 -11.93 -11.15 -6.28
C MET A 1 -10.74 -10.28 -5.86
N CYS A 2 -10.83 -9.33 -4.94
CA CYS A 2 -9.62 -8.77 -4.30
C CYS A 2 -9.70 -9.02 -2.81
N GLY A 3 -8.60 -8.83 -2.09
CA GLY A 3 -8.54 -8.88 -0.64
C GLY A 3 -7.89 -7.61 -0.10
N ILE A 4 -8.37 -7.15 1.06
CA ILE A 4 -7.88 -5.96 1.77
C ILE A 4 -7.66 -6.36 3.21
N LEU A 5 -6.58 -5.87 3.80
CA LEU A 5 -6.27 -5.97 5.23
C LEU A 5 -5.86 -4.60 5.73
N GLY A 6 -6.34 -4.21 6.92
CA GLY A 6 -5.96 -2.95 7.54
C GLY A 6 -5.94 -3.05 9.05
N THR A 7 -5.02 -2.36 9.71
CA THR A 7 -4.91 -2.28 11.17
C THR A 7 -4.69 -0.83 11.60
N ILE A 8 -5.36 -0.47 12.70
CA ILE A 8 -5.19 0.79 13.42
C ILE A 8 -5.24 0.43 14.92
N PRO A 9 -4.18 0.66 15.72
CA PRO A 9 -2.89 1.23 15.31
C PRO A 9 -2.11 0.30 14.37
N SER A 10 -0.97 0.77 13.88
CA SER A 10 -0.08 -0.03 13.05
C SER A 10 0.34 -1.31 13.79
N SER A 11 0.41 -2.41 13.05
CA SER A 11 0.71 -3.74 13.57
C SER A 11 2.17 -4.13 13.33
N ASN A 12 2.61 -5.27 13.86
CA ASN A 12 3.92 -5.80 13.46
C ASN A 12 3.92 -6.18 11.96
N THR A 13 4.91 -5.70 11.20
CA THR A 13 5.02 -5.90 9.74
C THR A 13 5.00 -7.38 9.33
N GLU A 14 5.70 -8.24 10.05
CA GLU A 14 5.78 -9.66 9.72
C GLU A 14 4.45 -10.38 9.95
N LEU A 15 3.80 -10.12 11.09
CA LEU A 15 2.46 -10.65 11.37
C LEU A 15 1.43 -10.15 10.35
N PHE A 16 1.51 -8.88 9.98
CA PHE A 16 0.64 -8.29 8.96
C PHE A 16 0.82 -8.98 7.60
N ASN A 17 2.06 -9.18 7.16
CA ASN A 17 2.36 -9.87 5.91
C ASN A 17 1.87 -11.32 5.92
N ARG A 18 2.09 -12.05 7.03
CA ARG A 18 1.58 -13.42 7.18
C ARG A 18 0.05 -13.46 7.11
N ALA A 19 -0.64 -12.51 7.74
CA ALA A 19 -2.09 -12.39 7.68
C ALA A 19 -2.57 -12.07 6.25
N LEU A 20 -1.91 -11.15 5.54
CA LEU A 20 -2.24 -10.82 4.15
C LEU A 20 -2.11 -12.03 3.22
N THR A 21 -1.09 -12.87 3.42
CA THR A 21 -0.90 -14.11 2.65
C THR A 21 -2.08 -15.08 2.77
N THR A 22 -2.77 -15.12 3.91
CA THR A 22 -3.94 -16.02 4.08
C THR A 22 -5.09 -15.70 3.12
N ILE A 23 -5.20 -14.44 2.67
CA ILE A 23 -6.23 -13.98 1.73
C ILE A 23 -5.73 -13.86 0.28
N HIS A 24 -4.48 -14.27 -0.01
CA HIS A 24 -3.86 -14.20 -1.33
C HIS A 24 -4.69 -14.85 -2.44
N HIS A 25 -5.36 -15.97 -2.14
CA HIS A 25 -6.24 -16.68 -3.08
C HIS A 25 -7.36 -15.80 -3.65
N ARG A 26 -7.72 -14.70 -2.99
CA ARG A 26 -8.71 -13.76 -3.51
C ARG A 26 -8.16 -12.98 -4.69
N GLY A 27 -6.88 -12.60 -4.69
CA GLY A 27 -6.22 -11.76 -5.70
C GLY A 27 -4.78 -12.19 -6.02
N PRO A 28 -4.61 -13.31 -6.74
CA PRO A 28 -3.30 -13.95 -6.92
C PRO A 28 -2.33 -13.23 -7.87
N ASP A 29 -2.76 -12.17 -8.56
CA ASP A 29 -1.96 -11.55 -9.62
C ASP A 29 -0.97 -10.51 -9.09
N SER A 30 -1.25 -9.87 -7.95
CA SER A 30 -0.31 -8.99 -7.25
C SER A 30 -0.74 -8.71 -5.81
N ASN A 31 0.19 -8.32 -4.95
CA ASN A 31 -0.11 -7.78 -3.64
C ASN A 31 0.71 -6.51 -3.36
N GLY A 32 0.35 -5.76 -2.33
CA GLY A 32 1.08 -4.57 -1.88
C GLY A 32 0.73 -4.22 -0.45
N VAL A 33 1.64 -3.53 0.23
CA VAL A 33 1.51 -3.11 1.62
C VAL A 33 1.99 -1.67 1.79
N PHE A 34 1.21 -0.88 2.50
CA PHE A 34 1.57 0.40 3.06
C PHE A 34 1.69 0.27 4.58
N HIS A 35 2.74 0.84 5.15
CA HIS A 35 3.00 0.80 6.58
C HIS A 35 3.58 2.13 7.05
N ASN A 36 3.02 2.69 8.11
CA ASN A 36 3.62 3.79 8.85
C ASN A 36 3.43 3.59 10.35
N GLU A 37 3.78 4.60 11.15
CA GLU A 37 3.66 4.55 12.62
C GLU A 37 2.21 4.39 13.12
N ASN A 38 1.21 4.79 12.32
CA ASN A 38 -0.19 4.87 12.72
C ASN A 38 -1.05 3.74 12.17
N ILE A 39 -0.77 3.29 10.94
CA ILE A 39 -1.59 2.32 10.21
C ILE A 39 -0.74 1.31 9.43
N SER A 40 -1.27 0.09 9.30
CA SER A 40 -0.85 -0.87 8.28
C SER A 40 -2.00 -1.13 7.32
N PHE A 41 -1.74 -1.14 6.02
CA PHE A 41 -2.76 -1.36 4.99
C PHE A 41 -2.20 -2.24 3.88
N GLY A 42 -2.95 -3.25 3.46
CA GLY A 42 -2.49 -4.26 2.50
C GLY A 42 -3.58 -4.65 1.54
N HIS A 43 -3.19 -5.04 0.34
CA HIS A 43 -4.09 -5.43 -0.74
C HIS A 43 -3.56 -6.65 -1.50
N THR A 44 -4.44 -7.54 -1.92
CA THR A 44 -4.19 -8.64 -2.87
C THR A 44 -5.17 -8.48 -4.03
N ARG A 45 -4.65 -8.44 -5.26
CA ARG A 45 -5.34 -7.97 -6.46
C ARG A 45 -5.53 -9.10 -7.47
N LEU A 46 -6.77 -9.28 -7.93
CA LEU A 46 -7.05 -9.94 -9.20
C LEU A 46 -7.16 -8.85 -10.28
N LYS A 47 -6.28 -8.88 -11.27
CA LYS A 47 -6.24 -7.92 -12.39
C LYS A 47 -7.34 -8.27 -13.39
N ILE A 48 -8.46 -7.57 -13.31
CA ILE A 48 -9.58 -7.71 -14.27
C ILE A 48 -9.69 -6.44 -15.14
N VAL A 49 -9.70 -5.27 -14.50
CA VAL A 49 -9.74 -3.96 -15.18
C VAL A 49 -8.39 -3.28 -14.98
N ASP A 50 -7.84 -2.75 -16.07
CA ASP A 50 -6.48 -2.21 -16.15
C ASP A 50 -5.43 -3.24 -15.69
N LEU A 51 -5.01 -4.11 -16.62
CA LEU A 51 -4.04 -5.16 -16.35
C LEU A 51 -2.62 -4.64 -16.12
N SER A 52 -2.40 -3.33 -16.31
CA SER A 52 -1.09 -2.73 -16.12
C SER A 52 -0.68 -2.68 -14.66
N ASN A 53 0.62 -2.51 -14.43
CA ASN A 53 1.15 -2.28 -13.08
C ASN A 53 0.87 -0.85 -12.57
N LYS A 54 0.35 0.05 -13.42
CA LYS A 54 -0.03 1.41 -12.99
C LYS A 54 -1.25 1.39 -12.06
N ALA A 55 -2.08 0.36 -12.16
CA ALA A 55 -3.21 0.11 -11.27
C ALA A 55 -2.85 -0.77 -10.04
N ALA A 56 -1.56 -0.84 -9.67
CA ALA A 56 -1.15 -1.50 -8.43
C ALA A 56 -1.78 -0.83 -7.20
N GLN A 57 -2.04 -1.64 -6.18
CA GLN A 57 -2.65 -1.21 -4.92
C GLN A 57 -1.76 -1.64 -3.75
N PRO A 58 -1.69 -0.88 -2.65
CA PRO A 58 -2.40 0.38 -2.37
C PRO A 58 -1.99 1.54 -3.30
N MET A 59 -2.96 2.35 -3.74
CA MET A 59 -2.66 3.57 -4.51
C MET A 59 -2.13 4.68 -3.62
N HIS A 60 -1.20 5.44 -4.18
CA HIS A 60 -0.62 6.62 -3.55
C HIS A 60 -1.03 7.87 -4.32
N PHE A 61 -1.45 8.91 -3.58
CA PHE A 61 -1.67 10.22 -4.18
C PHE A 61 -0.30 10.82 -4.55
N PRO A 62 -0.08 11.26 -5.80
CA PRO A 62 1.17 11.94 -6.16
C PRO A 62 1.26 13.26 -5.40
N LEU A 63 2.39 13.49 -4.73
CA LEU A 63 2.68 14.81 -4.18
C LEU A 63 3.04 15.73 -5.36
N ASN A 64 2.17 16.69 -5.67
CA ASN A 64 2.52 17.80 -6.54
C ASN A 64 3.58 18.64 -5.80
N ILE A 65 4.84 18.52 -6.21
CA ILE A 65 5.89 19.46 -5.80
C ILE A 65 5.76 20.68 -6.70
N ASP A 66 4.76 21.50 -6.41
CA ASP A 66 4.69 22.83 -6.99
C ASP A 66 5.87 23.61 -6.40
N ASN A 67 6.76 24.13 -7.24
CA ASN A 67 7.98 24.87 -6.85
C ASN A 67 7.66 26.25 -6.22
N GLY A 68 6.75 26.32 -5.25
CA GLY A 68 6.36 27.55 -4.59
C GLY A 68 5.64 27.28 -3.27
N GLY A 69 6.38 27.40 -2.15
CA GLY A 69 5.78 27.58 -0.83
C GLY A 69 5.99 26.45 0.18
N GLY A 70 7.17 26.44 0.81
CA GLY A 70 7.37 26.22 2.25
C GLY A 70 6.48 25.21 2.98
N GLY A 71 6.66 23.92 2.72
CA GLY A 71 6.24 22.86 3.63
C GLY A 71 6.94 21.57 3.22
N ASN A 72 7.82 21.03 4.08
CA ASN A 72 8.54 19.80 3.78
C ASN A 72 7.55 18.61 3.63
N PRO A 73 7.30 18.10 2.42
CA PRO A 73 6.31 17.05 2.20
C PRO A 73 6.86 15.66 2.55
N ALA A 74 8.17 15.55 2.79
CA ALA A 74 8.84 14.30 3.15
C ALA A 74 8.38 13.73 4.51
N ASN A 75 7.64 14.51 5.31
CA ASN A 75 7.19 14.10 6.65
C ASN A 75 5.73 13.62 6.72
N ARG A 76 5.00 13.51 5.60
CA ARG A 76 3.59 13.04 5.60
C ARG A 76 3.36 11.65 5.02
N TYR A 77 4.29 11.12 4.23
CA TYR A 77 4.19 9.77 3.68
C TYR A 77 5.59 9.16 3.74
N SER A 78 5.80 8.26 4.70
CA SER A 78 7.06 7.55 4.91
C SER A 78 7.54 6.87 3.62
N GLU A 79 8.85 6.99 3.36
CA GLU A 79 9.59 6.50 2.18
C GLU A 79 9.59 4.97 1.97
N THR A 80 8.65 4.23 2.55
CA THR A 80 8.66 2.76 2.57
C THR A 80 7.88 2.12 1.41
N ALA A 81 7.16 2.90 0.59
CA ALA A 81 6.24 2.36 -0.41
C ALA A 81 6.90 1.91 -1.74
N TYR A 82 8.22 2.03 -1.90
CA TYR A 82 8.88 1.79 -3.21
C TYR A 82 10.07 0.82 -3.21
N LYS A 83 10.18 -0.06 -2.20
CA LYS A 83 11.19 -1.12 -2.20
C LYS A 83 10.65 -2.46 -1.70
N ILE A 84 10.15 -3.27 -2.63
CA ILE A 84 10.50 -4.69 -2.76
C ILE A 84 10.45 -5.07 -4.24
#